data_AF-A0A644YM71-F1
#
_entry.id   AF-A0A644YM71-F1
#
_cell.length_a   1.000
_cell.length_b   1.000
_cell.length_c   1.000
_cell.angle_alpha   90.00
_cell.angle_beta   90.00
_cell.angle_gamma   90.00
#
_symmetry.space_group_name_H-M   'P 1'
#
loop_
_entity.id
_entity.type
_entity.pdbx_description
1 polymer ?
#
loop_
_entity_poly.entity_id
_entity_poly.type
_entity_poly.pdbx_seq_one_letter_code
_entity_poly.pdbx_strand_id
1 'polypeptide(L)'
;MNYIRTFLAYCLAGFLVPYLWSYVSILGIYAGFVAAILIIGPVWYIVHYKGLIYQDSEAATVDMGAGIAIAVFTRDVLSKGVNNSFSSLPTIILLSIGAVFAAVVSHYFERRKGNPDV
;
A
#
# COMPACT_ATOMS: atom_id res chain seq x y z
N MET A 1 15.33 12.78 -10.10
CA MET A 1 14.47 11.65 -9.69
C MET A 1 15.29 10.37 -9.69
N ASN A 2 15.23 9.55 -8.64
CA ASN A 2 15.90 8.24 -8.66
C ASN A 2 14.86 7.13 -8.79
N TYR A 3 14.46 6.82 -10.02
CA TYR A 3 13.46 5.80 -10.34
C TYR A 3 13.80 4.42 -9.75
N ILE A 4 15.10 4.11 -9.64
CA ILE A 4 15.58 2.86 -9.04
C ILE A 4 15.17 2.78 -7.57
N ARG A 5 15.31 3.89 -6.82
CA ARG A 5 14.92 3.94 -5.41
C ARG A 5 13.42 3.70 -5.23
N THR A 6 12.59 4.37 -6.04
CA THR A 6 11.13 4.18 -6.02
C THR A 6 10.76 2.74 -6.38
N PHE A 7 11.37 2.18 -7.41
CA PHE A 7 11.15 0.79 -7.82
C PHE A 7 11.49 -0.20 -6.69
N LEU A 8 12.67 -0.07 -6.07
CA LEU A 8 13.08 -0.92 -4.96
C LEU A 8 12.16 -0.77 -3.74
N ALA A 9 11.68 0.44 -3.45
CA ALA A 9 10.73 0.68 -2.37
C ALA A 9 9.37 0.01 -2.64
N TYR A 10 8.92 -0.01 -3.90
CA TYR A 10 7.75 -0.78 -4.30
C TYR A 10 7.94 -2.28 -4.18
N CYS A 11 9.09 -2.81 -4.59
CA CYS A 11 9.43 -4.21 -4.39
C CYS A 11 9.44 -4.57 -2.90
N LEU A 12 10.00 -3.70 -2.07
CA LEU A 12 10.05 -3.88 -0.62
C LEU A 12 8.64 -3.99 -0.02
N ALA A 13 7.75 -3.05 -0.35
CA ALA A 13 6.37 -3.07 0.13
C ALA A 13 5.59 -4.29 -0.42
N GLY A 14 5.73 -4.56 -1.72
CA GLY A 14 5.08 -5.67 -2.40
C GLY A 14 5.54 -7.05 -1.93
N PHE A 15 6.75 -7.17 -1.39
CA PHE A 15 7.22 -8.40 -0.76
C PHE A 15 6.85 -8.47 0.72
N LEU A 16 7.27 -7.48 1.53
CA LEU A 16 7.17 -7.54 2.99
C LEU A 16 5.74 -7.64 3.49
N VAL A 17 4.82 -6.85 2.94
CA VAL A 17 3.43 -6.82 3.45
C VAL A 17 2.74 -8.17 3.28
N PRO A 18 2.65 -8.77 2.07
CA PRO A 18 2.01 -10.09 1.93
C PRO A 18 2.82 -11.22 2.56
N TYR A 19 4.15 -11.10 2.65
CA TYR A 19 4.98 -12.08 3.36
C TYR A 19 4.63 -12.08 4.86
N LEU A 20 4.67 -10.92 5.52
CA LEU A 20 4.37 -10.78 6.95
C LEU A 20 2.88 -11.03 7.26
N TRP A 21 1.98 -10.73 6.33
CA TRP A 21 0.55 -11.06 6.43
C TRP A 21 0.32 -12.55 6.71
N SER A 22 1.09 -13.44 6.07
CA SER A 22 0.95 -14.88 6.24
C SER A 22 1.11 -15.32 7.71
N TYR A 23 1.97 -14.64 8.48
CA TYR A 23 2.22 -14.94 9.89
C TYR A 23 1.15 -14.40 10.84
N VAL A 24 0.52 -13.27 10.50
CA VAL A 24 -0.51 -12.65 11.35
C VAL A 24 -1.92 -13.09 11.01
N SER A 25 -2.12 -13.70 9.84
CA SER A 25 -3.43 -14.20 9.36
C SER A 25 -4.11 -15.17 10.34
N ILE A 26 -3.34 -15.86 11.18
CA ILE A 26 -3.84 -16.79 12.21
C ILE A 26 -4.75 -16.11 13.24
N LEU A 27 -4.63 -14.78 13.38
CA LEU A 27 -5.38 -13.98 14.36
C LEU A 27 -6.83 -13.72 13.91
N GLY A 28 -7.25 -14.25 12.76
CA GLY A 28 -8.61 -14.16 12.25
C GLY A 28 -9.06 -12.72 12.05
N ILE A 29 -10.18 -12.34 12.66
CA ILE A 29 -10.77 -10.99 12.52
C ILE A 29 -9.84 -9.88 13.01
N TYR A 30 -8.94 -10.17 13.95
CA TYR A 30 -7.99 -9.19 14.48
C TYR A 30 -6.73 -9.05 13.60
N ALA A 31 -6.51 -9.95 12.66
CA ALA A 31 -5.32 -9.95 11.81
C ALA A 31 -5.15 -8.64 11.04
N GLY A 32 -6.26 -8.06 10.54
CA GLY A 32 -6.23 -6.77 9.84
C GLY A 32 -5.73 -5.62 10.71
N PHE A 33 -6.20 -5.55 11.96
CA PHE A 33 -5.79 -4.51 12.91
C PHE A 33 -4.32 -4.66 13.32
N VAL A 34 -3.90 -5.90 13.60
CA VAL A 34 -2.51 -6.20 13.96
C VAL A 34 -1.58 -5.92 12.77
N ALA A 35 -1.97 -6.31 11.55
CA ALA A 35 -1.22 -6.01 10.34
C ALA A 35 -1.11 -4.50 10.09
N ALA A 36 -2.18 -3.74 10.34
CA ALA A 36 -2.17 -2.29 10.18
C ALA A 36 -1.08 -1.63 11.04
N ILE A 37 -0.96 -2.04 12.30
CA ILE A 37 -0.02 -1.44 13.27
C ILE A 37 1.40 -1.99 13.11
N LEU A 38 1.56 -3.31 12.97
CA LEU A 38 2.87 -3.95 13.04
C LEU A 38 3.55 -4.10 11.67
N ILE A 39 2.79 -4.04 10.58
CA ILE A 39 3.30 -4.30 9.23
C ILE A 39 3.10 -3.08 8.35
N ILE A 40 1.85 -2.69 8.10
CA ILE A 40 1.50 -1.63 7.14
C ILE A 40 2.05 -0.28 7.61
N GLY A 41 1.83 0.11 8.87
CA GLY A 41 2.32 1.38 9.41
C GLY A 41 3.85 1.53 9.31
N PRO A 42 4.66 0.59 9.81
CA PRO A 42 6.11 0.64 9.70
C PRO A 42 6.62 0.64 8.25
N VAL A 43 6.07 -0.21 7.39
CA VAL A 43 6.45 -0.26 5.97
C VAL A 43 6.10 1.07 5.31
N TRP A 44 4.88 1.58 5.51
CA TRP A 44 4.43 2.89 5.01
C TRP A 44 5.34 4.02 5.48
N TYR A 45 5.73 4.03 6.76
CA TYR A 45 6.62 5.06 7.30
C TYR A 45 7.96 5.08 6.56
N ILE A 46 8.53 3.90 6.28
CA ILE A 46 9.80 3.77 5.58
C ILE A 46 9.65 4.13 4.09
N VAL A 47 8.66 3.56 3.40
CA VAL A 47 8.59 3.67 1.94
C VAL A 47 7.91 4.93 1.48
N HIS A 48 6.85 5.37 2.17
CA HIS A 48 6.04 6.52 1.78
C HIS A 48 6.45 7.77 2.56
N TYR A 49 6.40 7.76 3.90
CA TYR A 49 6.65 8.96 4.72
C TYR A 49 8.10 9.46 4.65
N LYS A 50 9.08 8.56 4.70
CA LYS A 50 10.50 8.92 4.48
C LYS A 50 10.85 9.20 3.01
N GLY A 51 9.90 9.06 2.09
CA GLY A 51 10.05 9.44 0.68
C GLY A 51 10.95 8.53 -0.16
N LEU A 52 11.03 7.23 0.17
CA LEU A 52 11.73 6.27 -0.71
C LEU A 52 10.98 6.11 -2.02
N ILE A 53 9.65 6.00 -1.95
CA ILE A 53 8.73 6.17 -3.07
C ILE A 53 8.60 7.68 -3.32
N TYR A 54 9.09 8.12 -4.47
CA TYR A 54 8.92 9.50 -4.90
C TYR A 54 7.43 9.85 -5.05
N GLN A 55 7.03 10.94 -4.41
CA GLN A 55 5.73 11.59 -4.61
C GLN A 55 5.99 12.86 -5.42
N ASP A 56 5.30 13.02 -6.53
CA ASP A 56 5.22 14.34 -7.17
C ASP A 56 4.23 15.19 -6.35
N SER A 57 4.51 16.48 -6.20
CA SER A 57 3.60 17.40 -5.48
C SER A 57 2.27 17.58 -6.19
N GLU A 58 2.22 17.28 -7.49
CA GLU A 58 1.00 17.38 -8.31
C GLU A 58 0.42 16.02 -8.72
N ALA A 59 1.07 14.89 -8.38
CA ALA A 59 0.53 13.58 -8.71
C ALA A 59 -0.43 13.08 -7.62
N ALA A 60 -1.48 12.36 -8.06
CA ALA A 60 -2.28 11.54 -7.16
C ALA A 60 -1.35 10.64 -6.35
N THR A 61 -1.41 10.77 -5.02
CA THR A 61 -0.53 10.09 -4.05
C THR A 61 -0.19 8.67 -4.48
N VAL A 62 1.09 8.47 -4.79
CA VAL A 62 1.68 7.23 -5.28
C VAL A 62 1.90 6.32 -4.06
N ASP A 63 0.87 5.62 -3.62
CA ASP A 63 0.91 4.83 -2.39
C ASP A 63 1.58 3.46 -2.59
N MET A 64 2.23 2.94 -1.55
CA MET A 64 2.79 1.59 -1.50
C MET A 64 1.76 0.51 -1.83
N GLY A 65 0.46 0.81 -1.64
CA GLY A 65 -0.67 -0.03 -2.07
C GLY A 65 -0.58 -0.47 -3.54
N ALA A 66 -0.07 0.38 -4.44
CA ALA A 66 0.11 0.00 -5.84
C ALA A 66 1.14 -1.13 -6.01
N GLY A 67 2.27 -1.06 -5.30
CA GLY A 67 3.28 -2.12 -5.32
C GLY A 67 2.77 -3.43 -4.72
N ILE A 68 1.98 -3.34 -3.65
CA ILE A 68 1.34 -4.51 -3.05
C ILE A 68 0.35 -5.14 -4.03
N ALA A 69 -0.53 -4.35 -4.65
CA ALA A 69 -1.52 -4.81 -5.62
C ALA A 69 -0.87 -5.54 -6.80
N ILE A 70 0.18 -4.95 -7.39
CA ILE A 70 0.94 -5.56 -8.48
C ILE A 70 1.57 -6.88 -8.02
N ALA A 71 2.25 -6.89 -6.86
CA ALA A 71 2.92 -8.07 -6.36
C ALA A 71 1.96 -9.24 -6.09
N VAL A 72 0.83 -9.00 -5.43
CA VAL A 72 -0.15 -10.06 -5.14
C VAL A 72 -0.83 -10.57 -6.41
N PHE A 73 -1.13 -9.68 -7.36
CA PHE A 73 -1.73 -10.07 -8.64
C PHE A 73 -0.76 -10.91 -9.46
N THR A 74 0.49 -10.44 -9.64
CA THR A 74 1.52 -11.18 -10.37
C THR A 74 1.81 -12.52 -9.73
N ARG A 75 1.93 -12.59 -8.39
CA ARG A 75 2.07 -13.86 -7.67
C ARG A 75 0.93 -14.81 -7.99
N ASP A 76 -0.31 -14.35 -7.96
CA ASP A 76 -1.48 -15.20 -8.17
C ASP A 76 -1.61 -15.64 -9.63
N VAL A 77 -1.26 -14.79 -10.61
CA VAL A 77 -1.13 -15.20 -12.02
C VAL A 77 -0.08 -16.29 -12.18
N LEU A 78 1.09 -16.14 -11.58
CA LEU A 78 2.20 -17.10 -11.72
C LEU A 78 1.92 -18.42 -10.99
N SER A 79 1.24 -18.39 -9.84
CA SER A 79 1.01 -19.58 -9.01
C SER A 79 -0.29 -20.31 -9.32
N LYS A 80 -1.34 -19.61 -9.76
CA LYS A 80 -2.69 -20.16 -9.95
C LYS A 80 -3.19 -20.05 -11.40
N GLY A 81 -2.45 -19.34 -12.27
CA GLY A 81 -2.87 -19.00 -13.63
C GLY A 81 -3.79 -17.78 -13.69
N VAL A 82 -3.93 -17.20 -14.88
CA VAL A 82 -4.71 -15.96 -15.12
C VAL A 82 -6.17 -16.10 -14.68
N ASN A 83 -6.81 -17.23 -14.97
CA ASN A 83 -8.24 -17.42 -14.63
C ASN A 83 -8.50 -17.41 -13.12
N ASN A 84 -7.49 -17.71 -12.30
CA ASN A 84 -7.61 -17.74 -10.84
C ASN A 84 -6.96 -16.51 -10.16
N SER A 85 -6.40 -15.58 -10.93
CA SER A 85 -5.79 -14.36 -10.36
C SER A 85 -6.82 -13.40 -9.76
N PHE A 86 -8.10 -13.58 -10.10
CA PHE A 86 -9.20 -12.84 -9.46
C PHE A 86 -9.30 -13.08 -7.95
N SER A 87 -8.63 -14.11 -7.42
CA SER A 87 -8.50 -14.31 -5.97
C SER A 87 -7.74 -13.17 -5.26
N SER A 88 -6.99 -12.32 -5.98
CA SER A 88 -6.36 -11.12 -5.42
C SER A 88 -7.25 -9.88 -5.43
N LEU A 89 -8.43 -9.91 -6.08
CA LEU A 89 -9.33 -8.76 -6.16
C LEU A 89 -9.73 -8.20 -4.79
N PRO A 90 -10.08 -9.01 -3.78
CA PRO A 90 -10.41 -8.47 -2.46
C PRO A 90 -9.29 -7.61 -1.88
N THR A 91 -8.02 -8.03 -2.04
CA THR A 91 -6.86 -7.24 -1.61
C THR A 91 -6.78 -5.92 -2.36
N ILE A 92 -6.92 -5.95 -3.69
CA ILE A 92 -6.84 -4.73 -4.53
C ILE A 92 -7.96 -3.75 -4.16
N ILE A 93 -9.19 -4.24 -3.97
CA ILE A 93 -10.34 -3.42 -3.58
C ILE A 93 -10.11 -2.77 -2.22
N LEU A 94 -9.64 -3.52 -1.21
CA LEU A 94 -9.38 -2.99 0.12
C LEU A 94 -8.24 -1.96 0.12
N LEU A 95 -7.18 -2.17 -0.67
CA LEU A 95 -6.11 -1.19 -0.85
C LEU A 95 -6.65 0.10 -1.48
N SER A 96 -7.48 0.00 -2.52
CA SER A 96 -8.12 1.17 -3.16
C SER A 96 -9.00 1.94 -2.18
N ILE A 97 -9.82 1.24 -1.39
CA ILE A 97 -10.66 1.87 -0.36
C ILE A 97 -9.78 2.58 0.67
N GLY A 98 -8.74 1.92 1.17
CA GLY A 98 -7.78 2.51 2.12
C GLY A 98 -7.10 3.76 1.57
N ALA A 99 -6.69 3.74 0.30
CA ALA A 99 -6.08 4.89 -0.38
C ALA A 99 -7.06 6.07 -0.49
N VAL A 100 -8.32 5.82 -0.85
CA VAL A 100 -9.36 6.85 -0.89
C VAL A 100 -9.60 7.46 0.50
N PHE A 101 -9.71 6.62 1.54
CA PHE A 101 -9.87 7.11 2.92
C PHE A 101 -8.67 7.95 3.36
N ALA A 102 -7.45 7.51 3.07
CA ALA A 102 -6.23 8.26 3.39
C ALA A 102 -6.21 9.62 2.70
N ALA A 103 -6.55 9.68 1.40
CA ALA A 103 -6.63 10.93 0.65
C ALA A 103 -7.65 11.92 1.25
N VAL A 104 -8.87 11.45 1.57
CA VAL A 104 -9.92 12.28 2.17
C VAL A 104 -9.50 12.83 3.54
N VAL A 105 -8.91 11.97 4.38
CA VAL A 105 -8.46 12.37 5.73
C VAL A 105 -7.31 13.38 5.65
N SER A 106 -6.32 13.13 4.79
CA SER A 106 -5.19 14.05 4.58
C SER A 106 -5.67 15.43 4.12
N HIS A 107 -6.54 15.49 3.10
CA HIS A 107 -7.12 16.74 2.62
C HIS A 107 -7.86 17.51 3.73
N TYR A 108 -8.66 16.82 4.56
CA TYR A 108 -9.36 17.45 5.68
C TYR A 108 -8.40 18.10 6.69
N PHE A 109 -7.27 17.45 7.00
CA PHE A 109 -6.28 17.98 7.94
C PHE A 109 -5.45 19.13 7.36
N GLU A 110 -5.11 19.07 6.07
CA GLU A 110 -4.33 20.12 5.40
C GLU A 110 -5.13 21.41 5.28
N ARG A 111 -6.41 21.31 4.92
CA ARG A 111 -7.33 22.46 4.90
C ARG A 111 -7.44 23.14 6.27
N ARG A 112 -7.45 22.37 7.36
CA ARG A 112 -7.46 22.91 8.74
C ARG A 112 -6.16 23.61 9.13
N LYS A 113 -5.03 23.24 8.53
CA LYS A 113 -3.74 23.91 8.74
C LYS A 113 -3.61 25.23 7.98
N GLY A 114 -4.63 25.61 7.21
CA GLY A 114 -4.66 26.87 6.47
C GLY A 114 -3.82 26.86 5.19
N ASN A 115 -3.54 25.68 4.63
CA ASN A 115 -2.89 25.59 3.32
C ASN A 115 -3.96 25.82 2.23
N PRO A 116 -3.93 26.96 1.49
CA PRO A 116 -4.96 27.30 0.52
C PRO A 116 -4.85 26.52 -0.80
N ASP A 117 -3.72 25.82 -1.00
CA ASP A 117 -3.40 25.11 -2.23
C ASP A 117 -3.83 23.63 -2.22
N VAL A 118 -4.54 23.19 -1.16
CA VAL A 118 -5.14 21.84 -1.05
C VAL A 118 -6.63 21.86 -0.76
#